data_AF-A0A921BAV6-F1
#
_entry.id   AF-A0A921BAV6-F1
#
_cell.length_a   1.000
_cell.length_b   1.000
_cell.length_c   1.000
_cell.angle_alpha   90.00
_cell.angle_beta   90.00
_cell.angle_gamma   90.00
#
_symmetry.space_group_name_H-M   'P 1'
#
loop_
_entity.id
_entity.type
_entity.pdbx_description
1 polymer ?
#
loop_
_entity_poly.entity_id
_entity_poly.type
_entity_poly.pdbx_seq_one_letter_code
_entity_poly.pdbx_strand_id
1 'polypeptide(L)'
;MVGAEGEAILHNNSGFEQWGVNGLTDRFASGRDPGNIVRHTRSGINLDLEANSLDGALIIMAYHDLYVVPKRYNGEEYVPVGNPANTEYFLQQVFDALKPGGRFVVVDHSGDATMEHDVVAGLHRIKEEFTR
;
A
#
# COMPACT_ATOMS: atom_id res chain seq x y z
N MET A 1 -12.03 -3.42 13.57
CA MET A 1 -12.47 -4.81 13.83
C MET A 1 -13.65 -5.08 12.91
N VAL A 2 -13.55 -6.07 12.04
CA VAL A 2 -14.70 -6.57 11.27
C VAL A 2 -15.57 -7.44 12.18
N GLY A 3 -16.86 -7.60 11.85
CA GLY A 3 -17.79 -8.45 12.62
C GLY A 3 -17.43 -9.94 12.59
N ALA A 4 -18.19 -10.77 13.30
CA ALA A 4 -17.93 -12.22 13.39
C ALA A 4 -17.99 -12.94 12.03
N GLU A 5 -18.79 -12.44 11.10
CA GLU A 5 -18.91 -12.95 9.72
C GLU A 5 -18.05 -12.16 8.73
N GLY A 6 -17.36 -11.11 9.19
CA GLY A 6 -16.51 -10.29 8.33
C GLY A 6 -15.12 -10.89 8.20
N GLU A 7 -14.42 -10.50 7.14
CA GLU A 7 -13.04 -10.90 6.86
C GLU A 7 -12.21 -9.66 6.55
N ALA A 8 -10.93 -9.67 6.89
CA ALA A 8 -9.96 -8.68 6.48
C ALA A 8 -8.90 -9.30 5.57
N ILE A 9 -8.71 -8.72 4.39
CA ILE A 9 -7.62 -9.10 3.49
C ILE A 9 -6.39 -8.27 3.86
N LEU A 10 -5.34 -8.96 4.30
CA LEU A 10 -4.02 -8.35 4.48
C LEU A 10 -3.24 -8.47 3.17
N HIS A 11 -3.42 -7.45 2.31
CA HIS A 11 -2.65 -7.33 1.08
C HIS A 11 -1.22 -6.86 1.39
N ASN A 12 -0.24 -7.52 0.79
CA ASN A 12 1.14 -7.04 0.81
C ASN A 12 1.87 -7.38 -0.50
N ASN A 13 3.05 -6.79 -0.73
CA ASN A 13 3.96 -7.27 -1.77
C ASN A 13 5.22 -7.91 -1.19
N SER A 14 5.89 -8.74 -1.99
CA SER A 14 7.07 -9.48 -1.55
C SER A 14 8.23 -8.57 -1.10
N GLY A 15 8.30 -7.34 -1.60
CA GLY A 15 9.27 -6.34 -1.16
C GLY A 15 9.01 -5.96 0.29
N PHE A 16 7.83 -5.41 0.60
CA PHE A 16 7.44 -5.01 1.95
C PHE A 16 7.49 -6.16 2.97
N GLU A 17 7.12 -7.38 2.58
CA GLU A 17 7.23 -8.55 3.46
C GLU A 17 8.68 -8.84 3.88
N GLN A 18 9.66 -8.58 3.02
CA GLN A 18 11.08 -8.75 3.32
C GLN A 18 11.65 -7.66 4.24
N TRP A 19 10.95 -6.54 4.43
CA TRP A 19 11.35 -5.47 5.36
C TRP A 19 10.64 -5.58 6.72
N GLY A 20 9.39 -6.03 6.75
CA GLY A 20 8.54 -6.10 7.98
C GLY A 20 8.72 -7.34 8.86
N VAL A 21 9.88 -8.00 8.79
CA VAL A 21 10.00 -9.47 8.91
C VAL A 21 9.61 -10.07 10.27
N ASN A 22 9.54 -9.32 11.36
CA ASN A 22 9.30 -9.94 12.67
C ASN A 22 7.81 -9.98 13.04
N GLY A 23 7.12 -8.83 13.06
CA GLY A 23 5.74 -8.76 13.54
C GLY A 23 4.73 -9.50 12.66
N LEU A 24 4.89 -9.43 11.34
CA LEU A 24 4.00 -10.11 10.39
C LEU A 24 4.21 -11.63 10.44
N THR A 25 5.47 -12.08 10.37
CA THR A 25 5.80 -13.51 10.45
C THR A 25 5.29 -14.12 11.75
N ASP A 26 5.52 -13.45 12.88
CA ASP A 26 5.06 -13.94 14.17
C ASP A 26 3.53 -14.06 14.20
N ARG A 27 2.80 -13.08 13.64
CA ARG A 27 1.32 -13.10 13.65
C ARG A 27 0.76 -14.35 12.95
N PHE A 28 1.43 -14.84 11.92
CA PHE A 28 1.05 -16.02 11.14
C PHE A 28 1.93 -17.25 11.43
N ALA A 29 2.70 -17.23 12.52
CA ALA A 29 3.53 -18.37 12.91
C ALA A 29 2.68 -19.59 13.33
N SER A 30 3.28 -20.77 13.21
CA SER A 30 2.65 -22.02 13.63
C SER A 30 2.15 -21.95 15.08
N GLY A 31 0.92 -22.39 15.32
CA GLY A 31 0.28 -22.35 16.64
C GLY A 31 -0.38 -21.02 17.01
N ARG A 32 -0.40 -20.03 16.10
CA ARG A 32 -1.15 -18.78 16.26
C ARG A 32 -2.40 -18.80 15.39
N ASP A 33 -3.47 -18.24 15.93
CA ASP A 33 -4.71 -17.99 15.19
C ASP A 33 -4.78 -16.51 14.81
N PRO A 34 -4.60 -16.13 13.53
CA PRO A 34 -4.68 -14.75 13.10
C PRO A 34 -6.12 -14.21 13.08
N GLY A 35 -7.12 -15.06 13.36
CA GLY A 35 -8.54 -14.76 13.28
C GLY A 35 -9.04 -14.73 11.84
N ASN A 36 -9.97 -13.83 11.56
CA ASN A 36 -10.59 -13.62 10.24
C ASN A 36 -9.72 -12.75 9.31
N ILE A 37 -8.42 -13.05 9.23
CA ILE A 37 -7.48 -12.33 8.38
C ILE A 37 -6.92 -13.30 7.32
N VAL A 38 -7.15 -12.98 6.06
CA VAL A 38 -6.56 -13.69 4.93
C VAL A 38 -5.32 -12.94 4.47
N ARG A 39 -4.15 -13.59 4.50
CA ARG A 39 -2.92 -13.04 3.93
C ARG A 39 -2.95 -13.18 2.42
N HIS A 40 -2.75 -12.07 1.73
CA HIS A 40 -2.86 -11.99 0.28
C HIS A 40 -1.65 -11.25 -0.31
N THR A 41 -0.55 -11.97 -0.46
CA THR A 41 0.69 -11.42 -1.02
C THR A 41 0.62 -11.42 -2.54
N ARG A 42 0.95 -10.29 -3.19
CA ARG A 42 1.00 -10.15 -4.65
C ARG A 42 2.27 -9.43 -5.12
N SER A 43 2.50 -9.44 -6.43
CA SER A 43 3.71 -8.83 -7.01
C SER A 43 3.49 -7.34 -7.28
N GLY A 44 4.39 -6.49 -6.80
CA GLY A 44 4.40 -5.05 -7.09
C GLY A 44 3.10 -4.36 -6.68
N ILE A 45 2.46 -3.70 -7.65
CA ILE A 45 1.20 -2.95 -7.51
C ILE A 45 -0.03 -3.70 -8.04
N ASN A 46 0.10 -5.01 -8.31
CA ASN A 46 -1.03 -5.85 -8.70
C ASN A 46 -1.79 -6.24 -7.43
N LEU A 47 -3.03 -5.77 -7.31
CA LEU A 47 -3.85 -6.02 -6.13
C LEU A 47 -4.53 -7.38 -6.18
N ASP A 48 -4.93 -7.85 -7.37
CA ASP A 48 -5.62 -9.13 -7.59
C ASP A 48 -6.79 -9.30 -6.62
N LEU A 49 -7.65 -8.29 -6.58
CA LEU A 49 -8.85 -8.24 -5.75
C LEU A 49 -10.08 -8.52 -6.61
N GLU A 50 -11.05 -9.24 -6.06
CA GLU A 50 -12.33 -9.48 -6.73
C GLU A 50 -13.13 -8.17 -6.83
N ALA A 51 -13.75 -7.91 -7.97
CA ALA A 51 -14.55 -6.72 -8.18
C ALA A 51 -15.80 -6.71 -7.28
N ASN A 52 -16.20 -5.55 -6.76
CA ASN A 52 -17.35 -5.37 -5.87
C ASN A 52 -17.36 -6.32 -4.64
N SER A 53 -16.18 -6.66 -4.11
CA SER A 53 -16.04 -7.57 -2.98
C SER A 53 -15.82 -6.86 -1.64
N LEU A 54 -15.27 -5.65 -1.65
CA LEU A 54 -14.83 -4.94 -0.45
C LEU A 54 -15.83 -3.86 -0.01
N ASP A 55 -16.19 -3.87 1.27
CA ASP A 55 -16.95 -2.77 1.89
C ASP A 55 -16.07 -1.56 2.22
N GLY A 56 -14.76 -1.76 2.29
CA GLY A 56 -13.77 -0.70 2.48
C GLY A 56 -12.34 -1.19 2.28
N ALA A 57 -11.44 -0.25 2.01
CA ALA A 57 -10.01 -0.47 1.87
C ALA A 57 -9.25 0.57 2.69
N LEU A 58 -8.14 0.14 3.30
CA LEU A 58 -7.30 0.99 4.15
C LEU A 58 -5.84 0.77 3.77
N ILE A 59 -5.16 1.87 3.45
CA ILE A 59 -3.71 1.89 3.25
C ILE A 59 -3.06 2.80 4.30
N ILE A 60 -2.03 2.28 4.97
CA ILE A 60 -1.38 2.97 6.08
C ILE A 60 0.11 3.03 5.78
N MET A 61 0.66 4.25 5.74
CA MET A 61 2.09 4.53 5.55
C MET A 61 2.70 3.94 4.27
N ALA A 62 1.90 3.73 3.23
CA ALA A 62 2.36 3.10 1.99
C ALA A 62 1.79 3.75 0.71
N TYR A 63 0.92 4.76 0.83
CA TYR A 63 0.33 5.40 -0.35
C TYR A 63 1.31 6.35 -1.01
N HIS A 64 2.10 7.08 -0.21
CA HIS A 64 3.17 7.96 -0.71
C HIS A 64 4.21 7.21 -1.57
N ASP A 65 4.46 5.93 -1.29
CA ASP A 65 5.42 5.11 -2.03
C ASP A 65 5.04 4.91 -3.50
N LEU A 66 3.76 5.08 -3.85
CA LEU A 66 3.31 5.05 -5.25
C LEU A 66 3.92 6.20 -6.08
N TYR A 67 4.28 7.31 -5.42
CA TYR A 67 4.81 8.52 -6.04
C TYR A 67 6.34 8.60 -5.99
N VAL A 68 6.98 7.69 -5.25
CA VAL A 68 8.45 7.66 -5.13
C VAL A 68 9.06 7.14 -6.42
N VAL A 69 10.04 7.88 -6.97
CA VAL A 69 10.91 7.34 -8.01
C VAL A 69 11.87 6.34 -7.35
N PRO A 70 11.81 5.05 -7.70
CA PRO A 70 12.68 4.05 -7.09
C PRO A 70 14.14 4.36 -7.40
N LYS A 71 15.02 4.21 -6.41
CA LYS A 71 16.47 4.42 -6.57
C LYS A 71 17.24 3.15 -6.18
N ARG A 72 18.35 2.91 -6.86
CA ARG A 72 19.27 1.80 -6.55
C ARG A 72 20.69 2.32 -6.43
N TYR A 73 21.43 1.77 -5.46
CA TYR A 73 22.85 2.06 -5.33
C TYR A 73 23.62 1.44 -6.50
N ASN A 74 24.34 2.25 -7.28
CA ASN A 74 25.12 1.80 -8.43
C ASN A 74 26.59 1.49 -8.10
N GLY A 75 26.99 1.62 -6.83
CA GLY A 75 28.39 1.53 -6.38
C GLY A 75 28.95 2.83 -5.83
N GLU A 76 28.36 3.97 -6.21
CA GLU A 76 28.79 5.32 -5.80
C GLU A 76 27.64 6.13 -5.16
N GLU A 77 26.45 6.09 -5.77
CA GLU A 77 25.27 6.83 -5.29
C GLU A 77 23.96 6.09 -5.59
N TYR A 78 22.87 6.59 -5.00
CA TYR A 78 21.52 6.13 -5.30
C TYR A 78 20.96 6.83 -6.54
N VAL A 79 20.93 6.13 -7.66
CA VAL A 79 20.41 6.64 -8.94
C VAL A 79 18.99 6.15 -9.20
N PRO A 80 18.12 6.95 -9.85
CA PRO A 80 16.80 6.52 -10.30
C PRO A 80 16.85 5.25 -11.15
N VAL A 81 15.96 4.30 -10.88
CA VAL A 81 15.83 3.03 -11.60
C VAL A 81 14.39 2.81 -12.06
N GLY A 82 14.01 3.52 -13.11
CA GLY A 82 12.67 3.44 -13.69
C GLY A 82 11.77 4.59 -13.26
N ASN A 83 10.46 4.37 -13.35
CA ASN A 83 9.43 5.37 -13.08
C ASN A 83 8.78 5.11 -11.71
N PRO A 84 8.07 6.10 -11.15
CA PRO A 84 7.12 5.85 -10.07
C PRO A 84 6.09 4.77 -10.44
N ALA A 85 5.34 4.29 -9.46
CA ALA A 85 4.29 3.34 -9.71
C ALA A 85 3.21 3.91 -10.64
N ASN A 86 2.55 3.04 -11.40
CA ASN A 86 1.34 3.42 -12.11
C ASN A 86 0.19 3.57 -11.10
N THR A 87 0.05 4.79 -10.58
CA THR A 87 -0.94 5.11 -9.54
C THR A 87 -2.37 5.00 -10.04
N GLU A 88 -2.64 5.36 -11.29
CA GLU A 88 -3.96 5.18 -11.90
C GLU A 88 -4.37 3.71 -11.94
N TYR A 89 -3.47 2.83 -12.38
CA TYR A 89 -3.71 1.38 -12.37
C TYR A 89 -3.93 0.82 -10.96
N PHE A 90 -3.18 1.30 -9.96
CA PHE A 90 -3.38 0.91 -8.58
C PHE A 90 -4.77 1.35 -8.08
N LEU A 91 -5.12 2.63 -8.26
CA LEU A 91 -6.38 3.20 -7.81
C LEU A 91 -7.59 2.58 -8.54
N GLN A 92 -7.46 2.25 -9.82
CA GLN A 92 -8.51 1.56 -10.57
C GLN A 92 -8.84 0.20 -9.97
N GLN A 93 -7.83 -0.58 -9.58
CA GLN A 93 -8.05 -1.87 -8.92
C GLN A 93 -8.73 -1.72 -7.55
N VAL A 94 -8.35 -0.70 -6.77
CA VAL A 94 -9.03 -0.39 -5.50
C VAL A 94 -10.48 -0.01 -5.75
N PHE A 95 -10.73 0.85 -6.74
CA PHE A 95 -12.07 1.29 -7.11
C PHE A 95 -12.95 0.11 -7.56
N ASP A 96 -12.44 -0.75 -8.44
CA ASP A 96 -13.16 -1.91 -8.96
C ASP A 96 -13.47 -2.93 -7.86
N ALA A 97 -12.57 -3.09 -6.89
CA ALA A 97 -12.76 -3.99 -5.75
C ALA A 97 -13.81 -3.49 -4.75
N LEU A 98 -14.01 -2.18 -4.61
CA LEU A 98 -14.98 -1.62 -3.69
C LEU A 98 -16.41 -1.79 -4.20
N LYS A 99 -17.31 -2.21 -3.31
CA LYS A 99 -18.76 -2.16 -3.55
C LYS A 99 -19.22 -0.70 -3.70
N PRO A 100 -20.35 -0.44 -4.38
CA PRO A 100 -20.98 0.87 -4.35
C PRO A 100 -21.18 1.39 -2.92
N GLY A 101 -20.65 2.58 -2.63
CA GLY A 101 -20.70 3.19 -1.29
C GLY A 101 -19.57 2.76 -0.35
N GLY A 102 -18.71 1.82 -0.76
CA GLY A 102 -17.48 1.48 -0.06
C GLY A 102 -16.51 2.65 0.02
N ARG A 103 -15.59 2.61 0.98
CA ARG A 103 -14.64 3.70 1.24
C ARG A 103 -13.20 3.25 1.13
N PHE A 104 -12.40 4.03 0.42
CA PHE A 104 -10.94 3.95 0.49
C PHE A 104 -10.41 5.00 1.46
N VAL A 105 -9.61 4.56 2.44
CA VAL A 105 -9.03 5.43 3.46
C VAL A 105 -7.51 5.38 3.36
N VAL A 106 -6.89 6.55 3.31
CA VAL A 106 -5.44 6.74 3.27
C VAL A 106 -4.99 7.37 4.58
N VAL A 107 -4.02 6.74 5.25
CA VAL A 107 -3.33 7.31 6.41
C VAL A 107 -1.86 7.37 6.08
N ASP A 108 -1.27 8.56 6.06
CA ASP A 108 0.10 8.72 5.59
C ASP A 108 0.84 9.93 6.20
N HIS A 109 2.14 10.02 5.93
CA HIS A 109 2.96 11.17 6.26
C HIS A 109 2.55 12.38 5.42
N SER A 110 2.01 13.40 6.08
CA SER A 110 1.74 14.69 5.45
C SER A 110 3.04 15.36 4.97
N GLY A 111 3.03 15.76 3.70
CA GLY A 111 4.03 16.63 3.09
C GLY A 111 3.67 18.11 3.23
N ASP A 112 4.69 18.96 3.26
CA ASP A 112 4.49 20.41 3.23
C ASP A 112 3.90 20.82 1.87
N ALA A 113 2.76 21.50 1.89
CA ALA A 113 2.04 21.92 0.67
C ALA A 113 2.85 22.92 -0.17
N THR A 114 3.80 23.63 0.42
CA THR A 114 4.65 24.63 -0.24
C THR A 114 5.86 24.01 -0.94
N MET A 115 6.17 22.74 -0.69
CA MET A 115 7.30 22.06 -1.31
C MET A 115 6.94 21.46 -2.68
N GLU A 116 7.95 21.46 -3.55
CA GLU A 116 7.90 20.74 -4.82
C GLU A 116 7.62 19.26 -4.60
N HIS A 117 6.85 18.66 -5.52
CA HIS A 117 6.36 17.30 -5.34
C HIS A 117 7.47 16.26 -5.29
N ASP A 118 8.50 16.39 -6.11
CA ASP A 118 9.64 15.48 -6.17
C ASP A 118 10.43 15.47 -4.85
N VAL A 119 10.56 16.63 -4.20
CA VAL A 119 11.15 16.76 -2.85
C VAL A 119 10.27 16.05 -1.83
N VAL A 120 8.96 16.30 -1.83
CA VAL A 120 8.00 15.66 -0.90
C VAL A 120 8.02 14.15 -1.06
N ALA A 121 7.92 13.65 -2.29
CA ALA A 121 7.95 12.22 -2.60
C ALA A 121 9.30 11.60 -2.21
N GLY A 122 10.42 12.26 -2.51
CA GLY A 122 11.76 11.81 -2.09
C GLY A 122 11.94 11.68 -0.57
N LEU A 123 11.17 12.45 0.21
CA LEU A 123 11.12 12.37 1.67
C LEU A 123 10.12 11.33 2.21
N HIS A 124 9.50 10.52 1.35
CA HIS A 124 8.48 9.53 1.73
C HIS A 124 7.28 10.20 2.43
N ARG A 125 6.74 11.23 1.78
CA ARG A 125 5.58 12.01 2.22
C ARG A 125 4.61 12.21 1.05
N ILE A 126 3.37 12.59 1.37
CA ILE A 126 2.34 12.88 0.37
C ILE A 126 1.59 14.18 0.68
N LYS A 127 1.25 14.94 -0.38
CA LYS A 127 0.36 16.10 -0.27
C LYS A 127 -1.07 15.67 -0.54
N GLU A 128 -2.02 16.25 0.20
CA GLU A 128 -3.45 15.93 0.06
C GLU A 128 -3.98 16.19 -1.37
N GLU A 129 -3.39 17.14 -2.10
CA GLU A 129 -3.79 17.41 -3.49
C GLU A 129 -3.57 16.23 -4.45
N PHE A 130 -2.68 15.29 -4.13
CA PHE A 130 -2.45 14.08 -4.92
C PHE A 130 -3.41 12.93 -4.55
N THR A 131 -4.20 13.07 -3.49
CA THR A 131 -5.13 12.04 -3.03
C THR A 131 -6.58 12.33 -3.46
N ARG A 132 -6.80 13.33 -4.31
CA ARG A 132 -8.12 13.86 -4.69
C ARG A 132 -8.47 13.57 -6.13
#